data_AF-X1P696-F1
#
_entry.id   AF-X1P696-F1
#
_cell.length_a   1.000
_cell.length_b   1.000
_cell.length_c   1.000
_cell.angle_alpha   90.00
_cell.angle_beta   90.00
_cell.angle_gamma   90.00
#
_symmetry.space_group_name_H-M   'P 1'
#
loop_
_entity.id
_entity.type
_entity.pdbx_description
1 polymer ?
#
loop_
_entity_poly.entity_id
_entity_poly.type
_entity_poly.pdbx_seq_one_letter_code
_entity_poly.pdbx_strand_id
1 'polypeptide(L)'
;WTCAERLGLFSKGCDVIDQACRLVLDVNYCQSLKWQGREDELQEELKKFDISALSPKFALAVCALRSDRDRFYDSIKNAVIVDKMSEENFTEWPLFRERRQDSDYEERIKAVFNSISEQEGK
;
A
#
# COMPACT_ATOMS: atom_id res chain seq x y z
N TRP A 1 7.15 3.55 15.37
CA TRP A 1 7.84 2.97 14.18
C TRP A 1 8.85 1.91 14.57
N THR A 2 9.68 2.12 15.58
CA THR A 2 10.67 1.15 16.08
C THR A 2 10.10 -0.24 16.41
N CYS A 3 8.90 -0.36 17.00
CA CYS A 3 8.29 -1.67 17.24
C CYS A 3 7.96 -2.41 15.92
N ALA A 4 7.38 -1.71 14.95
CA ALA A 4 7.06 -2.27 13.64
C ALA A 4 8.33 -2.65 12.87
N GLU A 5 9.38 -1.82 12.97
CA GLU A 5 10.69 -2.11 12.41
C GLU A 5 11.26 -3.42 12.99
N ARG A 6 11.33 -3.53 14.33
CA ARG A 6 11.86 -4.71 15.02
C ARG A 6 11.06 -5.97 14.70
N LEU A 7 9.74 -5.87 14.61
CA LEU A 7 8.88 -6.97 14.21
C LEU A 7 9.15 -7.40 12.75
N GLY A 8 9.27 -6.41 11.85
CA GLY A 8 9.63 -6.65 10.45
C GLY A 8 10.96 -7.38 10.32
N LEU A 9 12.00 -6.89 11.01
CA LEU A 9 13.33 -7.51 11.05
C LEU A 9 13.31 -8.93 11.62
N PHE A 10 12.65 -9.11 12.76
CA PHE A 10 12.51 -10.43 13.37
C PHE A 10 11.84 -11.42 12.40
N SER A 11 10.77 -10.99 11.73
CA SER A 11 10.01 -11.87 10.86
C SER A 11 10.79 -12.38 9.66
N LYS A 12 11.88 -11.71 9.23
CA LYS A 12 12.75 -12.17 8.13
C LYS A 12 13.44 -13.50 8.42
N GLY A 13 13.63 -13.84 9.70
CA GLY A 13 14.19 -15.12 10.13
C GLY A 13 13.13 -16.17 10.52
N CYS A 14 11.85 -15.88 10.35
CA CYS A 14 10.76 -16.76 10.75
C CYS A 14 9.99 -17.29 9.55
N ASP A 15 9.52 -18.53 9.66
CA ASP A 15 8.48 -19.04 8.79
C ASP A 15 7.16 -18.32 9.10
N VAL A 16 6.44 -17.95 8.05
CA VAL A 16 5.11 -17.33 8.15
C VAL A 16 4.08 -18.25 7.52
N ILE A 17 2.82 -18.08 7.91
CA ILE A 17 1.72 -18.96 7.51
C ILE A 17 1.55 -18.96 5.98
N ASP A 18 1.65 -17.78 5.36
CA ASP A 18 1.49 -17.63 3.91
C ASP A 18 2.22 -16.39 3.38
N GLN A 19 2.24 -16.27 2.05
CA GLN A 19 2.87 -15.16 1.33
C GLN A 19 2.20 -13.80 1.61
N ALA A 20 0.89 -13.77 1.86
CA ALA A 20 0.20 -12.52 2.16
C ALA A 20 0.66 -11.97 3.52
N CYS A 21 0.85 -12.84 4.50
CA CYS A 21 1.40 -12.52 5.81
C CYS A 21 2.83 -11.96 5.68
N ARG A 22 3.68 -12.59 4.84
CA ARG A 22 5.02 -12.07 4.50
C ARG A 22 4.93 -10.63 3.98
N LEU A 23 4.08 -10.40 2.98
CA LEU A 23 3.93 -9.09 2.34
C LEU A 23 3.44 -8.01 3.31
N VAL A 24 2.52 -8.32 4.23
CA VAL A 24 2.08 -7.37 5.26
C VAL A 24 3.26 -6.96 6.15
N LEU A 25 4.08 -7.93 6.58
CA LEU A 25 5.24 -7.66 7.43
C LEU A 25 6.30 -6.84 6.69
N ASP A 26 6.56 -7.15 5.43
CA ASP A 26 7.53 -6.42 4.61
C ASP A 26 7.06 -4.99 4.30
N VAL A 27 5.77 -4.79 3.99
CA VAL A 27 5.18 -3.45 3.80
C VAL A 27 5.27 -2.63 5.10
N ASN A 28 4.94 -3.23 6.25
CA ASN A 28 5.04 -2.56 7.55
C ASN A 28 6.48 -2.21 7.89
N TYR A 29 7.44 -3.08 7.56
CA TYR A 29 8.86 -2.81 7.72
C TYR A 29 9.28 -1.60 6.87
N CYS A 30 8.96 -1.61 5.58
CA CYS A 30 9.25 -0.50 4.67
C CYS A 30 8.61 0.82 5.16
N GLN A 31 7.35 0.78 5.59
CA GLN A 31 6.68 1.97 6.12
C GLN A 31 7.40 2.52 7.36
N SER A 32 7.90 1.63 8.22
CA SER A 32 8.68 2.03 9.40
C SER A 32 10.01 2.69 9.03
N LEU A 33 10.68 2.23 7.96
CA LEU A 33 11.91 2.86 7.45
C LEU A 33 11.61 4.25 6.88
N LYS A 34 10.56 4.35 6.04
CA LYS A 34 10.11 5.61 5.43
C LYS A 34 9.84 6.68 6.49
N TRP A 35 9.07 6.34 7.52
CA TRP A 35 8.74 7.27 8.60
C TRP A 35 9.86 7.59 9.58
N GLN A 36 10.95 6.84 9.52
CA GLN A 36 12.18 7.14 10.25
C GLN A 36 13.21 7.90 9.39
N GLY A 37 12.89 8.22 8.14
CA GLY A 37 13.80 8.91 7.22
C GLY A 37 14.99 8.06 6.76
N ARG A 38 14.89 6.72 6.87
CA ARG A 38 15.94 5.77 6.49
C ARG A 38 15.81 5.41 5.01
N GLU A 39 16.01 6.41 4.15
CA GLU A 39 15.71 6.32 2.72
C GLU A 39 16.54 5.26 2.01
N ASP A 40 17.85 5.20 2.26
CA ASP A 40 18.72 4.21 1.60
C ASP A 40 18.26 2.78 1.85
N GLU A 41 17.92 2.45 3.10
CA GLU A 41 17.44 1.13 3.47
C GLU A 41 16.05 0.85 2.92
N LEU A 42 15.17 1.85 2.91
CA LEU A 42 13.87 1.75 2.27
C LEU A 42 14.03 1.38 0.79
N GLN A 43 14.92 2.06 0.07
CA GLN A 43 15.16 1.79 -1.34
C GLN A 43 15.71 0.38 -1.59
N GLU A 44 16.60 -0.12 -0.73
CA GLU A 44 17.09 -1.50 -0.82
C GLU A 44 15.98 -2.54 -0.59
N GLU A 45 15.06 -2.31 0.34
CA GLU A 45 13.92 -3.21 0.54
C GLU A 45 12.91 -3.11 -0.60
N LEU A 46 12.64 -1.90 -1.10
CA LEU A 46 11.68 -1.68 -2.19
C LEU A 46 12.10 -2.34 -3.51
N LYS A 47 13.39 -2.55 -3.75
CA LYS A 47 13.92 -3.30 -4.90
C LYS A 47 13.52 -4.77 -4.92
N LYS A 48 13.18 -5.35 -3.76
CA LYS A 48 12.83 -6.76 -3.62
C LYS A 48 11.39 -7.07 -4.05
N PHE A 49 10.55 -6.04 -4.18
CA PHE A 49 9.16 -6.20 -4.61
C PHE A 49 9.06 -6.26 -6.13
N ASP A 50 8.62 -7.41 -6.64
CA ASP A 50 8.07 -7.52 -7.99
C ASP A 50 6.58 -7.17 -7.96
N ILE A 51 6.27 -5.89 -8.24
CA ILE A 51 4.90 -5.36 -8.23
C ILE A 51 3.98 -6.12 -9.20
N SER A 52 4.51 -6.65 -10.31
CA SER A 52 3.70 -7.30 -11.34
C SER A 52 3.07 -8.62 -10.86
N ALA A 53 3.64 -9.23 -9.82
CA ALA A 53 3.18 -10.47 -9.21
C ALA A 53 2.33 -10.26 -7.95
N LEU A 54 2.14 -9.01 -7.49
CA LEU A 54 1.40 -8.71 -6.26
C LEU A 54 -0.10 -8.61 -6.51
N SER A 55 -0.89 -8.93 -5.48
CA SER A 55 -2.30 -8.54 -5.50
C SER A 55 -2.42 -7.00 -5.53
N PRO A 56 -3.45 -6.44 -6.16
CA PRO A 56 -3.57 -5.00 -6.36
C PRO A 56 -3.41 -4.14 -5.08
N LYS A 57 -3.90 -4.59 -3.92
CA LYS A 57 -3.72 -3.87 -2.64
C LYS A 57 -2.25 -3.74 -2.24
N PHE A 58 -1.44 -4.76 -2.51
CA PHE A 58 0.00 -4.72 -2.20
C PHE A 58 0.78 -3.93 -3.24
N ALA A 59 0.39 -4.02 -4.52
CA ALA A 59 0.94 -3.14 -5.55
C ALA A 59 0.70 -1.67 -5.22
N LEU A 60 -0.51 -1.33 -4.80
CA LEU A 60 -0.90 0.01 -4.35
C LEU A 60 -0.09 0.45 -3.12
N ALA A 61 0.10 -0.45 -2.15
CA ALA A 61 0.93 -0.19 -0.98
C ALA A 61 2.39 0.15 -1.34
N VAL A 62 2.98 -0.59 -2.27
CA VAL A 62 4.35 -0.33 -2.75
C VAL A 62 4.42 1.01 -3.51
N CYS A 63 3.40 1.37 -4.29
CA CYS A 63 3.34 2.69 -4.95
C CYS A 63 3.31 3.83 -3.91
N ALA A 64 2.56 3.69 -2.82
CA ALA A 64 2.55 4.65 -1.72
C ALA A 64 3.92 4.77 -1.03
N LEU A 65 4.62 3.64 -0.82
CA LEU A 65 5.96 3.62 -0.25
C LEU A 65 7.00 4.30 -1.16
N ARG A 66 6.93 4.06 -2.47
CA ARG A 66 7.82 4.67 -3.49
C ARG A 66 7.52 6.15 -3.75
N SER A 67 6.49 6.69 -3.14
CA SER A 67 5.98 8.02 -3.46
C SER A 67 5.63 8.16 -4.96
N ASP A 68 5.26 7.07 -5.63
CA ASP A 68 4.80 7.05 -7.03
C ASP A 68 3.31 7.40 -7.08
N ARG A 69 3.03 8.69 -7.28
CA ARG A 69 1.68 9.25 -7.22
C ARG A 69 0.80 8.72 -8.35
N ASP A 70 1.32 8.73 -9.57
CA ASP A 70 0.52 8.43 -10.75
C ASP A 70 0.12 6.96 -10.75
N ARG A 71 1.09 6.04 -10.51
CA ARG A 71 0.77 4.61 -10.41
C ARG A 71 -0.13 4.28 -9.22
N PHE A 72 -0.02 5.03 -8.12
CA PHE A 72 -0.92 4.87 -6.98
C PHE A 72 -2.36 5.08 -7.42
N TYR A 73 -2.68 6.21 -8.05
CA TYR A 73 -4.05 6.52 -8.48
C TYR A 73 -4.55 5.59 -9.58
N ASP A 74 -3.69 5.18 -10.52
CA ASP A 74 -4.05 4.23 -11.58
C ASP A 74 -4.42 2.85 -11.03
N SER A 75 -3.88 2.48 -9.86
CA SER A 75 -4.06 1.15 -9.26
C SER A 75 -5.29 1.05 -8.35
N ILE A 76 -5.92 2.17 -7.97
CA ILE A 76 -7.00 2.21 -6.98
C ILE A 76 -8.20 1.37 -7.42
N LYS A 77 -8.68 1.59 -8.66
CA LYS A 77 -9.85 0.90 -9.19
C LYS A 77 -9.68 -0.62 -9.13
N ASN A 78 -8.48 -1.11 -9.47
CA ASN A 78 -8.20 -2.54 -9.45
C ASN A 78 -8.19 -3.09 -8.02
N ALA A 79 -7.62 -2.35 -7.05
CA ALA A 79 -7.62 -2.75 -5.64
C ALA A 79 -9.03 -2.77 -5.02
N VAL A 80 -9.91 -1.86 -5.40
CA VAL A 80 -11.32 -1.89 -4.99
C VAL A 80 -12.04 -3.11 -5.57
N ILE A 81 -11.84 -3.41 -6.86
CA ILE A 81 -12.58 -4.50 -7.52
C ILE A 81 -12.08 -5.88 -7.08
N VAL A 82 -10.76 -6.09 -7.06
CA VAL A 82 -10.13 -7.41 -6.85
C VAL A 82 -9.96 -7.72 -5.36
N ASP A 83 -9.35 -6.81 -4.60
CA ASP A 83 -9.09 -7.01 -3.17
C ASP A 83 -10.23 -6.51 -2.27
N LYS A 84 -11.31 -5.97 -2.86
CA LYS A 84 -12.49 -5.45 -2.13
C LYS A 84 -12.13 -4.38 -1.11
N MET A 85 -11.16 -3.52 -1.44
CA MET A 85 -10.81 -2.38 -0.59
C MET A 85 -12.00 -1.42 -0.48
N SER A 86 -12.39 -1.10 0.75
CA SER A 86 -13.45 -0.12 1.04
C SER A 86 -12.92 1.30 1.06
N GLU A 87 -13.81 2.30 1.00
CA GLU A 87 -13.44 3.71 1.19
C GLU A 87 -12.70 3.94 2.53
N GLU A 88 -13.15 3.25 3.59
CA GLU A 88 -12.52 3.27 4.92
C GLU A 88 -11.04 2.85 4.87
N ASN A 89 -10.68 1.88 4.02
CA ASN A 89 -9.27 1.53 3.86
C ASN A 89 -8.42 2.70 3.33
N PHE A 90 -8.99 3.60 2.52
CA PHE A 90 -8.27 4.76 1.98
C PHE A 90 -8.17 5.91 2.98
N THR A 91 -9.11 6.02 3.92
CA THR A 91 -9.11 7.05 4.96
C THR A 91 -8.32 6.64 6.19
N GLU A 92 -8.37 5.36 6.57
CA GLU A 92 -7.81 4.88 7.83
C GLU A 92 -6.41 4.27 7.71
N TRP A 93 -6.10 3.58 6.60
CA TRP A 93 -4.83 2.87 6.50
C TRP A 93 -3.67 3.88 6.64
N PRO A 94 -2.80 3.75 7.67
CA PRO A 94 -1.79 4.78 7.93
C PRO A 94 -0.77 4.92 6.80
N LEU A 95 -0.60 3.88 5.98
CA LEU A 95 0.27 3.87 4.80
C LEU A 95 -0.03 5.03 3.83
N PHE A 96 -1.30 5.41 3.70
CA PHE A 96 -1.74 6.44 2.76
C PHE A 96 -1.75 7.86 3.35
N ARG A 97 -1.21 8.07 4.57
CA ARG A 97 -1.27 9.41 5.21
C ARG A 97 -0.68 10.52 4.35
N GLU A 98 0.39 10.22 3.62
CA GLU A 98 1.07 11.21 2.76
C GLU A 98 0.24 11.49 1.52
N ARG A 99 -0.40 10.46 0.95
CA ARG A 99 -1.30 10.63 -0.20
C ARG A 99 -2.52 11.46 0.14
N ARG A 100 -3.04 11.34 1.36
CA ARG A 100 -4.12 12.20 1.87
C ARG A 100 -3.78 13.69 1.90
N GLN A 101 -2.51 14.08 1.72
CA GLN A 101 -2.09 15.47 1.59
C GLN A 101 -2.14 15.98 0.14
N ASP A 102 -2.31 15.08 -0.85
CA ASP A 102 -2.52 15.49 -2.23
C ASP A 102 -3.84 16.27 -2.32
N SER A 103 -3.84 17.42 -2.99
CA SER A 103 -5.01 18.30 -3.07
C SER A 103 -6.22 17.66 -3.74
N ASP A 104 -6.00 16.65 -4.57
CA ASP A 104 -7.02 15.92 -5.33
C ASP A 104 -7.30 14.51 -4.78
N TYR A 105 -6.78 14.15 -3.59
CA TYR A 105 -6.92 12.80 -3.04
C TYR A 105 -8.38 12.38 -2.89
N GLU A 106 -9.18 13.14 -2.13
CA GLU A 106 -10.58 12.78 -1.86
C GLU A 106 -11.43 12.71 -3.12
N GLU A 107 -11.23 13.65 -4.05
CA GLU A 107 -11.94 13.69 -5.33
C GLU A 107 -11.64 12.43 -6.14
N ARG A 108 -10.36 12.03 -6.23
CA ARG A 108 -9.94 10.83 -6.95
C ARG A 108 -10.49 9.55 -6.32
N ILE A 109 -10.47 9.42 -5.00
CA ILE A 109 -11.05 8.25 -4.32
C ILE A 109 -12.55 8.18 -4.63
N LYS A 110 -13.31 9.25 -4.39
CA LYS A 110 -14.76 9.30 -4.63
C LYS A 110 -15.11 9.01 -6.08
N ALA A 111 -14.36 9.56 -7.04
CA ALA A 111 -14.56 9.31 -8.46
C ALA A 111 -14.45 7.82 -8.81
N VAL A 112 -13.47 7.11 -8.23
CA VAL A 112 -13.31 5.67 -8.44
C VAL A 112 -14.51 4.89 -7.90
N PHE A 113 -14.92 5.12 -6.66
CA PHE A 113 -16.06 4.41 -6.05
C PHE A 113 -17.37 4.69 -6.79
N ASN A 114 -17.64 5.94 -7.14
CA ASN A 114 -18.81 6.30 -7.96
C ASN A 114 -18.80 5.58 -9.32
N SER A 115 -17.64 5.53 -10.00
CA SER A 115 -17.52 4.85 -11.30
C SER A 115 -17.78 3.34 -11.22
N ILE A 116 -17.53 2.71 -10.07
CA ILE A 116 -17.79 1.29 -9.86
C ILE A 116 -19.29 1.07 -9.59
N SER A 117 -19.90 1.90 -8.74
CA SER A 117 -21.35 1.81 -8.47
C SER A 117 -22.20 2.01 -9.72
N GLU A 118 -21.80 2.91 -10.62
CA GLU A 118 -22.48 3.11 -11.92
C GLU A 118 -22.36 1.91 -12.87
N GLN A 119 -21.29 1.11 -12.73
CA GLN A 119 -21.07 -0.09 -13.54
C GLN A 119 -21.85 -1.30 -12.99
N GLU A 120 -22.06 -1.37 -11.67
CA GLU A 120 -22.84 -2.45 -11.03
C GLU A 120 -24.36 -2.24 -11.13
N GLY A 121 -24.82 -1.01 -11.36
CA GLY A 121 -26.23 -0.67 -11.55
C GLY A 121 -26.75 -0.82 -13.00
N LYS A 122 -25.90 -1.26 -13.94
CA LYS A 122 -26.25 -1.55 -15.34
C LYS A 122 -26.30 -3.05 -15.59
#